data_AF-A0A382JSG8-F1
#
_entry.id   AF-A0A382JSG8-F1
#
_cell.length_a   1.000
_cell.length_b   1.000
_cell.length_c   1.000
_cell.angle_alpha   90.00
_cell.angle_beta   90.00
_cell.angle_gamma   90.00
#
_symmetry.space_group_name_H-M   'P 1'
#
loop_
_entity.id
_entity.type
_entity.pdbx_description
1 polymer ?
#
loop_
_entity_poly.entity_id
_entity_poly.type
_entity_poly.pdbx_seq_one_letter_code
_entity_poly.pdbx_strand_id
1 'polypeptide(L)'
;MSLKPLLIVESPTKIKTIQQYLGNEYDIISCVGHVKDLPSNELGIDVENNFKIQLKILPDKKKFISELREKSKKADRVLIATDPDREGEAIAAHLASEVPEEKMERVQFTEITKAGITEGLSNVRGIDKNLVDAQTARRVIDRLVGYKVSPVLWATLQKNMKFVNTALSAGRVQSAAVKIIVDRDRLRRNFNRMTYFDLKASLNKDGEDPSFDATLIRVDGTKIASSNDFDSKTGELKNKDILLLTESQADELVKELDSGEWTVTKIEEKPRTSYPKPPFTTSTLQQEAARKLRSSARE
;
A
#
# COMPACT_ATOMS: atom_id res chain seq x y z
N MET A 1 -11.55 -10.93 47.08
CA MET A 1 -10.98 -11.52 45.85
C MET A 1 -10.01 -10.49 45.29
N SER A 2 -8.76 -10.86 45.04
CA SER A 2 -7.76 -9.97 44.42
C SER A 2 -8.33 -9.38 43.13
N LEU A 3 -8.34 -8.05 43.00
CA LEU A 3 -8.89 -7.37 41.83
C LEU A 3 -7.88 -7.53 40.68
N LYS A 4 -8.23 -8.35 39.69
CA LYS A 4 -7.33 -8.62 38.55
C LYS A 4 -7.10 -7.34 37.74
N PRO A 5 -5.86 -7.04 37.31
CA PRO A 5 -5.63 -5.96 36.35
C PRO A 5 -6.39 -6.21 35.05
N LEU A 6 -6.90 -5.14 34.46
CA LEU A 6 -7.61 -5.18 33.17
C LEU A 6 -6.62 -4.87 32.04
N LEU A 7 -6.49 -5.76 31.06
CA LEU A 7 -5.68 -5.56 29.86
C LEU A 7 -6.59 -5.40 28.64
N ILE A 8 -6.41 -4.32 27.88
CA ILE A 8 -7.24 -3.98 26.72
C ILE A 8 -6.39 -4.09 25.45
N VAL A 9 -6.82 -4.92 24.51
CA VAL A 9 -6.12 -5.14 23.23
C VAL A 9 -7.00 -4.76 22.03
N GLU A 10 -6.39 -4.46 20.89
CA GLU A 10 -7.17 -4.04 19.72
C GLU A 10 -7.98 -5.18 19.08
N SER A 11 -7.39 -6.36 18.92
CA SER A 11 -8.01 -7.50 18.22
C SER A 11 -8.37 -8.67 19.15
N PRO A 12 -9.55 -9.30 18.98
CA PRO A 12 -9.93 -10.51 19.70
C PRO A 12 -8.97 -11.69 19.46
N THR A 13 -8.34 -11.73 18.28
CA THR A 13 -7.42 -12.82 17.92
C THR A 13 -6.19 -12.85 18.81
N LYS A 14 -5.78 -11.69 19.35
CA LYS A 14 -4.63 -11.57 20.26
C LYS A 14 -4.95 -12.11 21.66
N ILE A 15 -6.22 -12.12 22.07
CA ILE A 15 -6.62 -12.51 23.44
C ILE A 15 -6.15 -13.92 23.77
N LYS A 16 -6.44 -14.92 22.91
CA LYS A 16 -6.10 -16.32 23.20
C LYS A 16 -4.61 -16.51 23.44
N THR A 17 -3.77 -15.93 22.59
CA THR A 17 -2.31 -16.04 22.67
C THR A 17 -1.76 -15.29 23.88
N ILE A 18 -2.25 -14.08 24.16
CA ILE A 18 -1.81 -13.33 25.34
C ILE A 18 -2.24 -14.03 26.64
N GLN A 19 -3.46 -14.55 26.70
CA GLN A 19 -3.96 -15.31 27.86
C GLN A 19 -3.12 -16.58 28.11
N GLN A 20 -2.66 -17.26 27.05
CA GLN A 20 -1.76 -18.42 27.19
C GLN A 20 -0.45 -18.05 27.89
N TYR A 21 0.07 -16.84 27.68
CA TYR A 21 1.33 -16.40 28.28
C TYR A 21 1.15 -15.76 29.67
N LEU A 22 0.04 -15.04 29.90
CA LEU A 22 -0.24 -14.35 31.16
C LEU A 22 -1.06 -15.16 32.16
N GLY A 23 -1.57 -16.33 31.76
CA GLY A 23 -2.40 -17.17 32.62
C GLY A 23 -3.67 -16.45 33.07
N ASN A 24 -4.16 -16.75 34.27
CA ASN A 24 -5.40 -16.18 34.82
C ASN A 24 -5.19 -14.91 35.66
N GLU A 25 -4.03 -14.26 35.53
CA GLU A 25 -3.65 -13.09 36.34
C GLU A 25 -4.34 -11.80 35.88
N TYR A 26 -4.65 -11.70 34.58
CA TYR A 26 -5.26 -10.52 33.96
C TYR A 26 -6.68 -10.85 33.44
N ASP A 27 -7.58 -9.87 33.54
CA ASP A 27 -8.82 -9.86 32.77
C ASP A 27 -8.53 -9.17 31.43
N ILE A 28 -8.73 -9.87 30.31
CA ILE A 28 -8.36 -9.36 28.98
C ILE A 28 -9.62 -9.10 28.16
N ILE A 29 -9.78 -7.88 27.67
CA ILE A 29 -10.87 -7.48 26.77
C ILE A 29 -10.34 -6.89 25.47
N SER A 30 -11.16 -6.87 24.42
CA SER A 30 -10.81 -6.26 23.13
C SER A 30 -11.79 -5.19 22.69
N CYS A 31 -11.28 -4.05 22.21
CA CYS A 31 -12.08 -2.94 21.70
C CYS A 31 -12.52 -3.13 20.23
N VAL A 32 -11.87 -4.03 19.48
CA VAL A 32 -12.11 -4.30 18.05
C VAL A 32 -12.03 -3.01 17.22
N GLY A 33 -10.87 -2.35 17.30
CA GLY A 33 -10.59 -1.08 16.62
C GLY A 33 -11.08 0.16 17.36
N HIS A 34 -11.44 1.20 16.61
CA HIS A 34 -11.88 2.49 17.14
C HIS A 34 -13.17 2.38 17.96
N VAL A 35 -13.25 3.15 19.05
CA VAL A 35 -14.42 3.23 19.95
C VAL A 35 -15.18 4.55 19.87
N LYS A 36 -14.50 5.59 19.39
CA LYS A 36 -15.04 6.92 19.15
C LYS A 36 -14.68 7.37 17.74
N ASP A 37 -15.56 8.14 17.12
CA ASP A 37 -15.26 8.83 15.87
C ASP A 37 -16.03 10.15 15.82
N LEU A 38 -15.67 10.99 14.85
CA LEU A 38 -16.43 12.16 14.47
C LEU A 38 -17.85 11.75 14.04
N PRO A 39 -18.88 12.55 14.35
CA PRO A 39 -20.27 12.25 14.00
C PRO A 39 -20.46 12.06 12.49
N SER A 40 -21.43 11.22 12.12
CA SER A 40 -21.67 10.82 10.72
C SER A 40 -22.37 11.90 9.88
N ASN A 41 -23.25 12.69 10.50
CA ASN A 41 -24.18 13.57 9.78
C ASN A 41 -23.82 15.06 9.86
N GLU A 42 -22.75 15.40 10.56
CA GLU A 42 -22.28 16.77 10.73
C GLU A 42 -20.75 16.80 10.61
N LEU A 43 -20.19 17.99 10.38
CA LEU A 43 -18.74 18.12 10.18
C LEU A 43 -17.97 17.61 11.41
N GLY A 44 -18.45 17.93 12.61
CA GLY A 44 -17.84 17.52 13.88
C GLY A 44 -16.49 18.18 14.18
N ILE A 45 -16.13 19.21 13.42
CA ILE A 45 -14.86 19.96 13.55
C ILE A 45 -15.22 21.43 13.63
N ASP A 46 -14.78 22.07 14.70
CA ASP A 46 -14.91 23.52 14.90
C ASP A 46 -13.68 24.23 14.32
N VAL A 47 -13.82 24.77 13.11
CA VAL A 47 -12.72 25.40 12.36
C VAL A 47 -12.30 26.73 12.99
N GLU A 48 -13.21 27.44 13.65
CA GLU A 48 -12.94 28.75 14.26
C GLU A 48 -12.21 28.59 15.60
N ASN A 49 -12.44 27.49 16.31
CA ASN A 49 -11.84 27.22 17.62
C ASN A 49 -10.73 26.16 17.54
N ASN A 50 -9.66 26.45 16.80
CA ASN A 50 -8.45 25.62 16.68
C ASN A 50 -8.73 24.17 16.26
N PHE A 51 -9.66 23.95 15.32
CA PHE A 51 -10.03 22.62 14.81
C PHE A 51 -10.50 21.64 15.88
N LYS A 52 -11.10 22.14 16.97
CA LYS A 52 -11.60 21.28 18.06
C LYS A 52 -12.58 20.25 17.50
N ILE A 53 -12.28 18.97 17.76
CA ILE A 53 -13.10 17.86 17.28
C ILE A 53 -14.16 17.44 18.30
N GLN A 54 -15.32 17.04 17.80
CA GLN A 54 -16.38 16.44 18.59
C GLN A 54 -16.40 14.94 18.34
N LEU A 55 -15.92 14.16 19.31
CA LEU A 55 -15.93 12.71 19.25
C LEU A 55 -17.20 12.15 19.89
N LYS A 56 -17.84 11.20 19.22
CA LYS A 56 -18.98 10.44 19.76
C LYS A 56 -18.61 8.97 19.83
N ILE A 57 -19.11 8.29 20.86
CA ILE A 57 -18.99 6.83 20.98
C ILE A 57 -19.74 6.20 19.80
N LEU A 58 -19.08 5.28 19.10
CA LEU A 58 -19.67 4.57 17.98
C LEU A 58 -20.87 3.73 18.46
N PRO A 59 -22.01 3.70 17.73
CA PRO A 59 -23.23 3.04 18.18
C PRO A 59 -23.05 1.56 18.57
N ASP A 60 -22.23 0.83 17.81
CA ASP A 60 -21.89 -0.58 18.00
C ASP A 60 -20.94 -0.80 19.19
N LYS A 61 -20.26 0.25 19.65
CA LYS A 61 -19.26 0.20 20.74
C LYS A 61 -19.81 0.59 22.11
N LYS A 62 -21.09 1.01 22.20
CA LYS A 62 -21.71 1.41 23.47
C LYS A 62 -21.67 0.31 24.54
N LYS A 63 -21.94 -0.95 24.16
CA LYS A 63 -21.88 -2.09 25.09
C LYS A 63 -20.47 -2.30 25.64
N PHE A 64 -19.47 -2.27 24.75
CA PHE A 64 -18.06 -2.37 25.12
C PHE A 64 -17.65 -1.24 26.07
N ILE A 65 -18.03 0.01 25.80
CA ILE A 65 -17.69 1.14 26.69
C ILE A 65 -18.34 0.98 28.08
N SER A 66 -19.58 0.49 28.15
CA SER A 66 -20.22 0.20 29.45
C SER A 66 -19.45 -0.87 30.22
N GLU A 67 -19.06 -1.96 29.56
CA GLU A 67 -18.24 -3.03 30.16
C GLU A 67 -16.87 -2.52 30.61
N LEU A 68 -16.19 -1.75 29.75
CA LEU A 68 -14.90 -1.13 30.04
C LEU A 68 -14.97 -0.25 31.30
N ARG A 69 -15.98 0.63 31.39
CA ARG A 69 -16.20 1.49 32.55
C ARG A 69 -16.50 0.70 33.83
N GLU A 70 -17.21 -0.42 33.73
CA GLU A 70 -17.51 -1.26 34.88
C GLU A 70 -16.27 -2.01 35.36
N LYS A 71 -15.53 -2.66 34.44
CA LYS A 71 -14.32 -3.42 34.75
C LYS A 71 -13.18 -2.52 35.24
N SER A 72 -13.00 -1.35 34.62
CA SER A 72 -11.95 -0.40 35.02
C SER A 72 -12.13 0.15 36.43
N LYS A 73 -13.37 0.36 36.88
CA LYS A 73 -13.65 0.76 38.28
C LYS A 73 -13.23 -0.33 39.28
N LYS A 74 -13.48 -1.59 38.93
CA LYS A 74 -13.17 -2.76 39.76
C LYS A 74 -11.68 -3.10 39.75
N ALA A 75 -10.99 -2.98 38.61
CA ALA A 75 -9.58 -3.35 38.49
C ALA A 75 -8.66 -2.42 39.31
N ASP A 76 -7.54 -2.97 39.81
CA ASP A 76 -6.51 -2.19 40.48
C ASP A 76 -5.69 -1.35 39.48
N ARG A 77 -5.40 -1.94 38.31
CA ARG A 77 -4.67 -1.32 37.19
C ARG A 77 -5.39 -1.60 35.87
N VAL A 78 -5.31 -0.65 34.93
CA VAL A 78 -5.90 -0.77 33.59
C VAL A 78 -4.83 -0.52 32.53
N LEU A 79 -4.42 -1.58 31.86
CA LEU A 79 -3.37 -1.58 30.85
C LEU A 79 -3.99 -1.50 29.46
N ILE A 80 -3.58 -0.51 28.68
CA ILE A 80 -3.99 -0.32 27.29
C ILE A 80 -2.84 -0.77 26.37
N ALA A 81 -3.09 -1.86 25.64
CA ALA A 81 -2.13 -2.56 24.79
C ALA A 81 -2.55 -2.56 23.31
N THR A 82 -2.83 -1.37 22.79
CA THR A 82 -3.05 -1.16 21.35
C THR A 82 -1.73 -1.13 20.58
N ASP A 83 -1.83 -1.25 19.26
CA ASP A 83 -0.66 -1.43 18.40
C ASP A 83 0.28 -0.21 18.45
N PRO A 84 1.60 -0.40 18.23
CA PRO A 84 2.62 0.63 18.41
C PRO A 84 2.70 1.57 17.19
N ASP A 85 1.57 2.09 16.74
CA ASP A 85 1.49 3.09 15.68
C ASP A 85 0.55 4.24 16.09
N ARG A 86 0.41 5.25 15.22
CA ARG A 86 -0.45 6.41 15.51
C ARG A 86 -1.94 6.07 15.61
N GLU A 87 -2.42 5.04 14.90
CA GLU A 87 -3.83 4.64 14.96
C GLU A 87 -4.10 3.95 16.30
N GLY A 88 -3.24 3.01 16.69
CA GLY A 88 -3.26 2.37 17.99
C GLY A 88 -3.15 3.39 19.13
N GLU A 89 -2.31 4.42 18.99
CA GLU A 89 -2.18 5.47 20.01
C GLU A 89 -3.45 6.34 20.12
N ALA A 90 -4.11 6.67 19.01
CA ALA A 90 -5.39 7.37 19.04
C ALA A 90 -6.50 6.52 19.68
N ILE A 91 -6.54 5.21 19.39
CA ILE A 91 -7.45 4.27 20.07
C ILE A 91 -7.15 4.26 21.57
N ALA A 92 -5.87 4.23 21.97
CA ALA A 92 -5.48 4.28 23.37
C ALA A 92 -5.97 5.56 24.05
N ALA A 93 -5.82 6.73 23.42
CA ALA A 93 -6.35 7.99 23.94
C ALA A 93 -7.87 7.96 24.10
N HIS A 94 -8.60 7.40 23.13
CA HIS A 94 -10.05 7.24 23.23
C HIS A 94 -10.47 6.32 24.38
N LEU A 95 -9.75 5.20 24.59
CA LEU A 95 -10.00 4.28 25.70
C LEU A 95 -9.66 4.91 27.05
N ALA A 96 -8.53 5.61 27.14
CA ALA A 96 -8.10 6.27 28.37
C ALA A 96 -9.09 7.33 28.85
N SER A 97 -9.74 8.05 27.93
CA SER A 97 -10.82 9.00 28.29
C SER A 97 -12.07 8.36 28.89
N GLU A 98 -12.15 7.03 28.92
CA GLU A 98 -13.28 6.24 29.44
C GLU A 98 -12.91 5.43 30.69
N VAL A 99 -11.69 5.60 31.21
CA VAL A 99 -11.08 4.85 32.31
C VAL A 99 -10.57 5.85 33.37
N PRO A 100 -10.56 5.50 34.68
CA PRO A 100 -9.96 6.36 35.70
C PRO A 100 -8.48 6.62 35.43
N GLU A 101 -8.08 7.89 35.37
CA GLU A 101 -6.74 8.33 34.95
C GLU A 101 -5.64 7.78 35.88
N GLU A 102 -5.93 7.71 37.18
CA GLU A 102 -5.01 7.22 38.20
C GLU A 102 -4.70 5.72 38.11
N LYS A 103 -5.51 4.96 37.35
CA LYS A 103 -5.34 3.52 37.14
C LYS A 103 -4.81 3.18 35.75
N MET A 104 -4.71 4.16 34.85
CA MET A 104 -4.45 3.93 33.43
C MET A 104 -2.96 3.82 33.15
N GLU A 105 -2.59 2.79 32.40
CA GLU A 105 -1.23 2.53 31.96
C GLU A 105 -1.20 2.18 30.47
N ARG A 106 -0.23 2.72 29.73
CA ARG A 106 0.00 2.39 28.31
C ARG A 106 1.17 1.41 28.22
N VAL A 107 0.93 0.26 27.58
CA VAL A 107 1.97 -0.76 27.29
C VAL A 107 1.95 -1.11 25.81
N GLN A 108 3.10 -1.46 25.22
CA GLN A 108 3.20 -1.79 23.80
C GLN A 108 3.82 -3.17 23.60
N PHE A 109 3.26 -3.93 22.67
CA PHE A 109 3.81 -5.22 22.25
C PHE A 109 4.23 -5.10 20.78
N THR A 110 5.53 -5.16 20.52
CA THR A 110 6.10 -5.19 19.17
C THR A 110 5.92 -6.56 18.52
N GLU A 111 5.93 -7.61 19.34
CA GLU A 111 5.66 -8.99 18.94
C GLU A 111 4.79 -9.70 20.00
N ILE A 112 3.99 -10.67 19.56
CA ILE A 112 3.11 -11.45 20.44
C ILE A 112 3.82 -12.76 20.81
N THR A 113 4.94 -12.63 21.52
CA THR A 113 5.70 -13.73 22.12
C THR A 113 5.70 -13.60 23.64
N LYS A 114 6.05 -14.66 24.38
CA LYS A 114 6.18 -14.59 25.84
C LYS A 114 7.17 -13.50 26.26
N ALA A 115 8.29 -13.38 25.54
CA ALA A 115 9.32 -12.38 25.80
C ALA A 115 8.81 -10.96 25.52
N GLY A 116 8.25 -10.71 24.34
CA GLY A 116 7.74 -9.40 23.95
C GLY A 116 6.59 -8.89 24.82
N ILE A 117 5.71 -9.78 25.29
CA ILE A 117 4.65 -9.41 26.23
C ILE A 117 5.24 -9.05 27.61
N THR A 118 6.17 -9.86 28.11
CA THR A 118 6.81 -9.60 29.41
C THR A 118 7.58 -8.28 29.41
N GLU A 119 8.31 -8.01 28.32
CA GLU A 119 9.01 -6.74 28.10
C GLU A 119 8.04 -5.56 28.05
N GLY A 120 6.96 -5.69 27.25
CA GLY A 120 5.95 -4.63 27.13
C GLY A 120 5.24 -4.31 28.45
N LEU A 121 4.96 -5.33 29.28
CA LEU A 121 4.37 -5.15 30.61
C LEU A 121 5.34 -4.51 31.62
N SER A 122 6.65 -4.66 31.42
CA SER A 122 7.68 -4.04 32.26
C SER A 122 7.96 -2.58 31.87
N ASN A 123 7.60 -2.19 30.64
CA ASN A 123 7.86 -0.87 30.07
C ASN A 123 6.57 -0.04 29.97
N VAL A 124 5.99 0.30 31.11
CA VAL A 124 4.82 1.18 31.19
C VAL A 124 5.21 2.60 30.80
N ARG A 125 4.38 3.25 29.98
CA ARG A 125 4.55 4.65 29.57
C ARG A 125 3.24 5.43 29.64
N GLY A 126 3.32 6.73 29.40
CA GLY A 126 2.16 7.58 29.13
C GLY A 126 1.73 7.51 27.67
N ILE A 127 0.55 8.05 27.38
CA ILE A 127 0.06 8.20 26.00
C ILE A 127 0.89 9.24 25.27
N ASP A 128 1.37 8.89 24.09
CA ASP A 128 2.14 9.80 23.24
C ASP A 128 1.22 10.79 22.53
N LYS A 129 1.15 12.00 23.09
CA LYS A 129 0.33 13.07 22.55
C LYS A 129 0.70 13.45 21.10
N ASN A 130 1.97 13.36 20.71
CA ASN A 130 2.37 13.73 19.34
C ASN A 130 1.81 12.72 18.32
N LEU A 131 1.78 11.43 18.65
CA LEU A 131 1.17 10.41 17.80
C LEU A 131 -0.35 10.58 17.71
N VAL A 132 -1.01 10.89 18.84
CA VAL A 132 -2.45 11.18 18.89
C VAL A 132 -2.78 12.42 18.04
N ASP A 133 -2.01 13.50 18.20
CA ASP A 133 -2.19 14.74 17.44
C ASP A 133 -1.94 14.51 15.94
N ALA A 134 -0.96 13.70 15.57
CA ALA A 134 -0.70 13.33 14.17
C ALA A 134 -1.85 12.52 13.55
N GLN A 135 -2.44 11.59 14.29
CA GLN A 135 -3.63 10.85 13.85
C GLN A 135 -4.85 11.77 13.73
N THR A 136 -5.05 12.62 14.73
CA THR A 136 -6.14 13.61 14.78
C THR A 136 -6.06 14.59 13.62
N ALA A 137 -4.88 15.16 13.34
CA ALA A 137 -4.65 16.05 12.22
C ALA A 137 -5.00 15.37 10.88
N ARG A 138 -4.58 14.12 10.68
CA ARG A 138 -4.96 13.33 9.50
C ARG A 138 -6.48 13.15 9.42
N ARG A 139 -7.14 12.79 10.52
CA ARG A 139 -8.60 12.58 10.59
C ARG A 139 -9.36 13.87 10.24
N VAL A 140 -8.91 15.01 10.75
CA VAL A 140 -9.44 16.35 10.48
C VAL A 140 -9.30 16.71 9.01
N ILE A 141 -8.10 16.59 8.43
CA ILE A 141 -7.84 16.90 7.01
C ILE A 141 -8.73 16.05 6.11
N ASP A 142 -8.77 14.74 6.33
CA ASP A 142 -9.55 13.83 5.49
C ASP A 142 -11.06 14.11 5.61
N ARG A 143 -11.55 14.51 6.81
CA ARG A 143 -12.93 14.96 7.02
C ARG A 143 -13.24 16.26 6.28
N LEU A 144 -12.38 17.27 6.38
CA LEU A 144 -12.57 18.56 5.71
C LEU A 144 -12.62 18.38 4.18
N VAL A 145 -11.70 17.62 3.60
CA VAL A 145 -11.70 17.33 2.16
C VAL A 145 -12.97 16.59 1.76
N GLY A 146 -13.31 15.50 2.45
CA GLY A 146 -14.50 14.71 2.10
C GLY A 146 -15.78 15.53 2.19
N TYR A 147 -15.98 16.29 3.27
CA TYR A 147 -17.21 17.03 3.54
C TYR A 147 -17.36 18.27 2.64
N LYS A 148 -16.25 18.96 2.30
CA LYS A 148 -16.30 20.17 1.45
C LYS A 148 -16.30 19.86 -0.04
N VAL A 149 -15.61 18.80 -0.48
CA VAL A 149 -15.43 18.51 -1.92
C VAL A 149 -16.51 17.58 -2.48
N SER A 150 -17.03 16.62 -1.69
CA SER A 150 -18.06 15.68 -2.19
C SER A 150 -19.33 16.38 -2.70
N PRO A 151 -19.87 17.44 -2.04
CA PRO A 151 -21.02 18.19 -2.57
C PRO A 151 -20.79 18.80 -3.96
N VAL A 152 -19.55 19.22 -4.26
CA VAL A 152 -19.19 19.72 -5.59
C VAL A 152 -19.30 18.61 -6.63
N LEU A 153 -18.86 17.39 -6.32
CA LEU A 153 -18.98 16.23 -7.21
C LEU A 153 -20.46 15.89 -7.47
N TRP A 154 -21.31 15.99 -6.46
CA TRP A 154 -22.75 15.74 -6.62
C TRP A 154 -23.41 16.79 -7.52
N ALA A 155 -23.11 18.07 -7.27
CA ALA A 155 -23.66 19.18 -8.02
C ALA A 155 -23.21 19.21 -9.50
N THR A 156 -21.99 18.73 -9.78
CA THR A 156 -21.39 18.81 -11.12
C THR A 156 -21.47 17.51 -11.92
N LEU A 157 -21.11 16.37 -11.33
CA LEU A 157 -21.04 15.10 -12.06
C LEU A 157 -22.32 14.30 -11.88
N GLN A 158 -22.72 14.03 -10.63
CA GLN A 158 -23.87 13.15 -10.36
C GLN A 158 -25.19 13.71 -10.91
N LYS A 159 -25.40 15.04 -10.80
CA LYS A 159 -26.59 15.70 -11.34
C LYS A 159 -26.67 15.66 -12.88
N ASN A 160 -25.52 15.66 -13.55
CA ASN A 160 -25.45 15.82 -15.02
C ASN A 160 -25.19 14.50 -15.76
N MET A 161 -24.71 13.46 -15.07
CA MET A 161 -24.35 12.17 -15.68
C MET A 161 -25.38 11.10 -15.31
N LYS A 162 -26.28 10.76 -16.25
CA LYS A 162 -27.37 9.78 -16.07
C LYS A 162 -26.93 8.35 -15.71
N PHE A 163 -25.64 8.02 -15.89
CA PHE A 163 -25.10 6.71 -15.55
C PHE A 163 -24.51 6.64 -14.12
N VAL A 164 -24.44 7.78 -13.41
CA VAL A 164 -23.94 7.84 -12.03
C VAL A 164 -25.11 7.66 -11.07
N ASN A 165 -25.39 6.41 -10.74
CA ASN A 165 -26.50 6.04 -9.83
C ASN A 165 -26.07 5.96 -8.35
N THR A 166 -24.79 6.19 -8.06
CA THR A 166 -24.22 6.09 -6.71
C THR A 166 -23.72 7.44 -6.21
N ALA A 167 -23.74 7.62 -4.89
CA ALA A 167 -23.18 8.82 -4.27
C ALA A 167 -21.66 8.85 -4.48
N LEU A 168 -21.19 9.90 -5.16
CA LEU A 168 -19.75 10.11 -5.36
C LEU A 168 -19.08 10.52 -4.05
N SER A 169 -17.83 10.15 -3.86
CA SER A 169 -17.04 10.60 -2.71
C SER A 169 -15.74 11.24 -3.17
N ALA A 170 -15.34 12.31 -2.48
CA ALA A 170 -14.03 12.90 -2.63
C ALA A 170 -13.13 12.41 -1.49
N GLY A 171 -11.95 11.89 -1.83
CA GLY A 171 -10.98 11.44 -0.85
C GLY A 171 -9.60 11.91 -1.25
N ARG A 172 -8.91 12.63 -0.37
CA ARG A 172 -7.59 13.23 -0.66
C ARG A 172 -6.59 12.23 -1.27
N VAL A 173 -6.51 11.02 -0.71
CA VAL A 173 -5.61 9.96 -1.19
C VAL A 173 -6.24 9.13 -2.32
N GLN A 174 -7.52 8.82 -2.22
CA GLN A 174 -8.23 8.00 -3.21
C GLN A 174 -8.30 8.70 -4.58
N SER A 175 -8.64 9.98 -4.61
CA SER A 175 -8.70 10.76 -5.85
C SER A 175 -7.33 10.87 -6.53
N ALA A 176 -6.24 10.94 -5.77
CA ALA A 176 -4.88 10.90 -6.32
C ALA A 176 -4.57 9.53 -6.94
N ALA A 177 -4.94 8.43 -6.27
CA ALA A 177 -4.76 7.08 -6.82
C ALA A 177 -5.58 6.87 -8.12
N VAL A 178 -6.85 7.31 -8.15
CA VAL A 178 -7.68 7.28 -9.35
C VAL A 178 -7.04 8.11 -10.47
N LYS A 179 -6.50 9.29 -10.16
CA LYS A 179 -5.78 10.12 -11.14
C LYS A 179 -4.59 9.39 -11.78
N ILE A 180 -3.79 8.66 -11.00
CA ILE A 180 -2.66 7.88 -11.53
C ILE A 180 -3.14 6.84 -12.56
N ILE A 181 -4.25 6.15 -12.27
CA ILE A 181 -4.85 5.17 -13.18
C ILE A 181 -5.36 5.85 -14.46
N VAL A 182 -6.10 6.95 -14.32
CA VAL A 182 -6.67 7.70 -15.45
C VAL A 182 -5.57 8.30 -16.33
N ASP A 183 -4.51 8.85 -15.75
CA ASP A 183 -3.39 9.39 -16.50
C ASP A 183 -2.66 8.28 -17.29
N ARG A 184 -2.48 7.10 -16.68
CA ARG A 184 -1.94 5.95 -17.40
C ARG A 184 -2.84 5.51 -18.55
N ASP A 185 -4.15 5.52 -18.36
CA ASP A 185 -5.11 5.19 -19.42
C ASP A 185 -5.07 6.22 -20.56
N ARG A 186 -4.99 7.51 -20.24
CA ARG A 186 -4.81 8.58 -21.24
C ARG A 186 -3.53 8.40 -22.05
N LEU A 187 -2.43 8.02 -21.40
CA LEU A 187 -1.18 7.69 -22.11
C LEU A 187 -1.36 6.51 -23.06
N ARG A 188 -2.11 5.48 -22.67
CA ARG A 188 -2.42 4.33 -23.54
C ARG A 188 -3.30 4.71 -24.73
N ARG A 189 -4.29 5.59 -24.54
CA ARG A 189 -5.16 6.07 -25.62
C ARG A 189 -4.40 6.90 -26.66
N ASN A 190 -3.42 7.68 -26.21
CA ASN A 190 -2.57 8.51 -27.06
C ASN A 190 -1.33 7.77 -27.58
N PHE A 191 -1.22 6.46 -27.33
CA PHE A 191 -0.09 5.67 -27.80
C PHE A 191 -0.24 5.37 -29.29
N ASN A 192 0.73 5.81 -30.10
CA ASN A 192 0.76 5.50 -31.52
C ASN A 192 1.52 4.18 -31.75
N ARG A 193 0.85 3.17 -32.31
CA ARG A 193 1.46 1.86 -32.60
C ARG A 193 2.22 1.95 -33.91
N MET A 194 3.47 1.50 -33.89
CA MET A 194 4.34 1.45 -35.06
C MET A 194 4.77 0.01 -35.33
N THR A 195 4.89 -0.32 -36.62
CA THR A 195 5.48 -1.56 -37.09
C THR A 195 6.94 -1.30 -37.44
N TYR A 196 7.82 -2.19 -36.99
CA TYR A 196 9.22 -2.21 -37.38
C TYR A 196 9.64 -3.66 -37.58
N PHE A 197 10.66 -3.86 -38.40
CA PHE A 197 11.17 -5.18 -38.74
C PHE A 197 12.61 -5.31 -38.26
N ASP A 198 12.93 -6.47 -37.70
CA ASP A 198 14.27 -6.96 -37.45
C ASP A 198 14.40 -8.37 -38.06
N LEU A 199 15.61 -8.92 -38.02
CA LEU A 199 15.89 -10.27 -38.48
C LEU A 199 16.35 -11.10 -37.28
N LYS A 200 15.87 -12.34 -37.21
CA LYS A 200 16.29 -13.32 -36.21
C LYS A 200 16.91 -14.51 -36.93
N ALA A 201 18.11 -14.90 -36.53
CA ALA A 201 18.84 -16.03 -37.07
C ALA A 201 18.99 -17.12 -36.00
N SER A 202 18.84 -18.38 -36.42
CA SER A 202 19.25 -19.55 -35.63
C SER A 202 20.63 -19.96 -36.10
N LEU A 203 21.63 -19.81 -35.24
CA LEU A 203 23.04 -20.03 -35.57
C LEU A 203 23.54 -21.30 -34.87
N ASN A 204 24.36 -22.06 -35.58
CA ASN A 204 25.01 -23.27 -35.10
C ASN A 204 26.49 -23.22 -35.51
N LYS A 205 27.38 -23.70 -34.64
CA LYS A 205 28.79 -23.84 -34.98
C LYS A 205 29.01 -25.22 -35.63
N ASP A 206 29.25 -25.24 -36.94
CA ASP A 206 29.67 -26.43 -37.72
C ASP A 206 28.93 -27.75 -37.39
N GLY A 207 27.60 -27.72 -37.35
CA GLY A 207 26.78 -28.93 -37.15
C GLY A 207 26.81 -29.47 -35.72
N GLU A 208 27.35 -28.74 -34.75
CA GLU A 208 27.34 -29.08 -33.33
C GLU A 208 26.10 -28.51 -32.64
N ASP A 209 25.29 -29.36 -32.02
CA ASP A 209 24.27 -28.89 -31.07
C ASP A 209 24.94 -28.42 -29.75
N PRO A 210 24.45 -27.34 -29.12
CA PRO A 210 23.19 -26.64 -29.39
C PRO A 210 23.33 -25.40 -30.31
N SER A 211 22.29 -25.14 -31.11
CA SER A 211 22.09 -23.85 -31.77
C SER A 211 21.69 -22.75 -30.78
N PHE A 212 21.87 -21.49 -31.19
CA PHE A 212 21.41 -20.32 -30.44
C PHE A 212 20.79 -19.27 -31.36
N ASP A 213 19.87 -18.50 -30.80
CA ASP A 213 19.21 -17.40 -31.50
C ASP A 213 20.05 -16.12 -31.42
N ALA A 214 20.14 -15.41 -32.55
CA ALA A 214 20.69 -14.06 -32.63
C ALA A 214 19.71 -13.12 -33.33
N THR A 215 19.71 -11.84 -32.93
CA THR A 215 18.92 -10.79 -33.59
C THR A 215 19.86 -9.82 -34.28
N LEU A 216 19.55 -9.44 -35.52
CA LEU A 216 20.30 -8.44 -36.26
C LEU A 216 20.13 -7.07 -35.60
N ILE A 217 21.25 -6.44 -35.22
CA ILE A 217 21.26 -5.15 -34.52
C ILE A 217 21.79 -4.00 -35.38
N ARG A 218 22.55 -4.30 -36.44
CA ARG A 218 23.18 -3.31 -37.32
C ARG A 218 23.29 -3.83 -38.76
N VAL A 219 23.19 -2.92 -39.73
CA VAL A 219 23.56 -3.12 -41.15
C VAL A 219 24.56 -2.03 -41.52
N ASP A 220 25.72 -2.41 -42.06
CA ASP A 220 26.80 -1.48 -42.46
C ASP A 220 27.17 -0.46 -41.37
N GLY A 221 27.20 -0.92 -40.12
CA GLY A 221 27.49 -0.09 -38.95
C GLY A 221 26.30 0.76 -38.44
N THR A 222 25.21 0.87 -39.19
CA THR A 222 23.99 1.61 -38.81
C THR A 222 23.08 0.75 -37.93
N LYS A 223 22.60 1.29 -36.82
CA LYS A 223 21.71 0.56 -35.88
C LYS A 223 20.33 0.36 -36.51
N ILE A 224 19.77 -0.84 -36.38
CA ILE A 224 18.36 -1.12 -36.74
C ILE A 224 17.42 -0.61 -35.64
N ALA A 225 16.27 -0.06 -36.03
CA ALA A 225 15.25 0.40 -35.11
C ALA A 225 14.70 -0.73 -34.24
N SER A 226 14.55 -0.43 -32.95
CA SER A 226 13.92 -1.28 -31.96
C SER A 226 12.72 -0.57 -31.33
N SER A 227 11.90 -1.29 -30.56
CA SER A 227 10.73 -0.73 -29.85
C SER A 227 11.03 0.53 -29.01
N ASN A 228 12.25 0.67 -28.49
CA ASN A 228 12.66 1.83 -27.68
C ASN A 228 13.01 3.08 -28.50
N ASP A 229 13.20 2.95 -29.81
CA ASP A 229 13.65 4.04 -30.69
C ASP A 229 12.50 4.93 -31.18
N PHE A 230 11.24 4.56 -30.90
CA PHE A 230 10.05 5.32 -31.29
C PHE A 230 9.55 6.22 -30.17
N ASP A 231 9.10 7.43 -30.51
CA ASP A 231 8.31 8.26 -29.61
C ASP A 231 6.90 7.68 -29.45
N SER A 232 6.48 7.50 -28.20
CA SER A 232 5.22 6.84 -27.87
C SER A 232 3.96 7.61 -28.34
N LYS A 233 4.06 8.92 -28.57
CA LYS A 233 2.93 9.78 -28.95
C LYS A 233 2.90 10.05 -30.46
N THR A 234 4.04 10.40 -31.04
CA THR A 234 4.10 10.71 -32.48
C THR A 234 4.22 9.44 -33.33
N GLY A 235 4.86 8.39 -32.80
CA GLY A 235 5.25 7.21 -33.57
C GLY A 235 6.49 7.42 -34.43
N GLU A 236 7.13 8.60 -34.35
CA GLU A 236 8.33 8.89 -35.11
C GLU A 236 9.58 8.31 -34.42
N LEU A 237 10.63 8.05 -35.21
CA LEU A 237 11.93 7.72 -34.65
C LEU A 237 12.49 8.91 -33.87
N LYS A 238 12.96 8.63 -32.65
CA LYS A 238 13.65 9.60 -31.79
C LYS A 238 15.00 10.03 -32.39
N ASN A 239 15.64 9.14 -33.15
CA ASN A 239 16.88 9.41 -33.85
C ASN A 239 16.74 8.99 -35.33
N LYS A 240 17.01 9.93 -36.23
CA LYS A 240 16.92 9.72 -37.68
C LYS A 240 18.09 8.92 -38.27
N ASP A 241 19.18 8.77 -37.51
CA ASP A 241 20.36 8.00 -37.91
C ASP A 241 20.18 6.48 -37.67
N ILE A 242 18.96 6.04 -37.35
CA ILE A 242 18.60 4.65 -37.12
C ILE A 242 17.90 4.12 -38.37
N LEU A 243 18.32 2.94 -38.81
CA LEU A 243 17.73 2.27 -39.97
C LEU A 243 16.38 1.65 -39.58
N LEU A 244 15.31 2.16 -40.17
CA LEU A 244 13.99 1.53 -40.12
C LEU A 244 13.80 0.66 -41.34
N LEU A 245 13.81 -0.66 -41.13
CA LEU A 245 13.52 -1.61 -42.20
C LEU A 245 12.03 -1.64 -42.49
N THR A 246 11.70 -1.59 -43.78
CA THR A 246 10.40 -2.04 -44.30
C THR A 246 10.36 -3.56 -44.39
N GLU A 247 9.18 -4.15 -44.53
CA GLU A 247 8.99 -5.58 -44.75
C GLU A 247 9.81 -6.08 -45.95
N SER A 248 9.72 -5.40 -47.10
CA SER A 248 10.47 -5.75 -48.31
C SER A 248 11.98 -5.73 -48.10
N GLN A 249 12.49 -4.71 -47.40
CA GLN A 249 13.92 -4.62 -47.08
C GLN A 249 14.37 -5.72 -46.12
N ALA A 250 13.52 -6.08 -45.16
CA ALA A 250 13.82 -7.20 -44.26
C ALA A 250 13.86 -8.53 -45.02
N ASP A 251 12.90 -8.79 -45.92
CA ASP A 251 12.85 -10.00 -46.74
C ASP A 251 14.03 -10.10 -47.72
N GLU A 252 14.46 -8.98 -48.30
CA GLU A 252 15.65 -8.91 -49.15
C GLU A 252 16.91 -9.24 -48.35
N LEU A 253 17.07 -8.65 -47.16
CA LEU A 253 18.20 -8.95 -46.27
C LEU A 253 18.20 -10.42 -45.84
N VAL A 254 17.04 -11.03 -45.60
CA VAL A 254 16.97 -12.47 -45.27
C VAL A 254 17.53 -13.30 -46.43
N LYS A 255 17.12 -13.03 -47.67
CA LYS A 255 17.60 -13.77 -48.85
C LYS A 255 19.10 -13.58 -49.08
N GLU A 256 19.61 -12.38 -48.85
CA GLU A 256 21.03 -12.07 -48.99
C GLU A 256 21.87 -12.81 -47.93
N LEU A 257 21.40 -12.83 -46.68
CA LEU A 257 22.14 -13.40 -45.55
C LEU A 257 21.99 -14.92 -45.41
N ASP A 258 21.01 -15.56 -46.08
CA ASP A 258 20.74 -17.00 -45.98
C ASP A 258 21.94 -17.87 -46.41
N SER A 259 22.72 -17.39 -47.38
CA SER A 259 23.92 -18.07 -47.87
C SER A 259 25.23 -17.57 -47.27
N GLY A 260 25.17 -16.60 -46.35
CA GLY A 260 26.34 -15.93 -45.79
C GLY A 260 27.03 -16.74 -44.69
N GLU A 261 28.37 -16.66 -44.66
CA GLU A 261 29.15 -17.18 -43.53
C GLU A 261 29.11 -16.21 -42.34
N TRP A 262 28.82 -16.73 -41.15
CA TRP A 262 28.77 -15.95 -39.92
C TRP A 262 30.09 -16.05 -39.16
N THR A 263 30.64 -14.90 -38.76
CA THR A 263 31.87 -14.85 -37.94
C THR A 263 31.61 -14.14 -36.62
N VAL A 264 32.12 -14.72 -35.53
CA VAL A 264 32.09 -14.07 -34.21
C VAL A 264 33.16 -12.99 -34.16
N THR A 265 32.75 -11.72 -34.12
CA THR A 265 33.67 -10.58 -34.09
C THR A 265 34.11 -10.19 -32.68
N LYS A 266 33.31 -10.51 -31.66
CA LYS A 266 33.60 -10.16 -30.26
C LYS A 266 32.89 -11.10 -29.29
N ILE A 267 33.59 -11.57 -28.27
CA ILE A 267 33.05 -12.28 -27.11
C ILE A 267 33.38 -11.47 -25.86
N GLU A 268 32.40 -11.23 -25.00
CA GLU A 268 32.57 -10.46 -23.77
C GLU A 268 31.87 -11.14 -22.61
N GLU A 269 32.65 -11.59 -21.64
CA GLU A 269 32.16 -12.21 -20.41
C GLU A 269 32.32 -11.24 -19.24
N LYS A 270 31.22 -11.01 -18.51
CA LYS A 270 31.21 -10.13 -17.33
C LYS A 270 30.59 -10.87 -16.16
N PRO A 271 31.31 -11.06 -15.03
CA PRO A 271 30.69 -11.61 -13.83
C PRO A 271 29.59 -10.66 -13.34
N ARG A 272 28.45 -11.22 -12.94
CA ARG A 272 27.35 -10.47 -12.34
C ARG A 272 27.06 -11.02 -10.95
N THR A 273 27.04 -10.14 -9.96
CA THR A 273 26.62 -10.46 -8.59
C THR A 273 25.17 -10.05 -8.39
N SER A 274 24.38 -10.91 -7.76
CA SER A 274 23.01 -10.60 -7.32
C SER A 274 22.94 -10.75 -5.81
N TYR A 275 22.43 -9.73 -5.11
CA TYR A 275 22.26 -9.75 -3.66
C TYR A 275 20.85 -10.20 -3.27
N PRO A 276 20.69 -10.86 -2.12
CA PRO A 276 19.36 -11.21 -1.61
C PRO A 276 18.53 -9.95 -1.37
N LYS A 277 17.21 -10.07 -1.53
CA LYS A 277 16.28 -8.99 -1.24
C LYS A 277 16.20 -8.75 0.29
N PRO A 278 15.93 -7.52 0.74
CA PRO A 278 15.69 -7.23 2.16
C PRO A 278 14.45 -7.96 2.68
N PRO A 279 14.28 -8.07 4.02
CA PRO A 279 13.05 -8.54 4.63
C PRO A 279 11.83 -7.73 4.18
N PHE A 280 10.67 -8.36 4.24
CA PHE A 280 9.43 -7.72 3.81
C PHE A 280 9.06 -6.51 4.66
N THR A 281 8.73 -5.42 3.98
CA THR A 281 7.87 -4.34 4.47
C THR A 281 6.45 -4.57 3.96
N THR A 282 5.46 -3.86 4.50
CA THR A 282 4.05 -4.00 4.07
C THR A 282 3.89 -3.83 2.54
N SER A 283 4.56 -2.85 1.93
CA SER A 283 4.44 -2.59 0.49
C SER A 283 5.10 -3.67 -0.37
N THR A 284 6.25 -4.21 0.05
CA THR A 284 6.96 -5.25 -0.71
C THR A 284 6.30 -6.60 -0.55
N LEU A 285 5.71 -6.88 0.62
CA LEU A 285 4.87 -8.04 0.85
C LEU A 285 3.64 -8.02 -0.06
N GLN A 286 2.88 -6.92 -0.07
CA GLN A 286 1.70 -6.78 -0.92
C GLN A 286 2.04 -6.94 -2.42
N GLN A 287 3.17 -6.37 -2.87
CA GLN A 287 3.62 -6.51 -4.26
C GLN A 287 3.99 -7.95 -4.62
N GLU A 288 4.77 -8.64 -3.76
CA GLU A 288 5.16 -10.02 -4.02
C GLU A 288 3.97 -10.99 -3.90
N ALA A 289 3.05 -10.76 -2.96
CA ALA A 289 1.80 -11.52 -2.84
C ALA A 289 0.93 -11.37 -4.08
N ALA A 290 0.70 -10.15 -4.56
CA ALA A 290 -0.05 -9.92 -5.80
C ALA A 290 0.62 -10.58 -7.01
N ARG A 291 1.96 -10.52 -7.09
CA ARG A 291 2.73 -11.07 -8.21
C ARG A 291 2.76 -12.61 -8.22
N LYS A 292 2.99 -13.23 -7.06
CA LYS A 292 3.23 -14.68 -6.94
C LYS A 292 2.01 -15.47 -6.51
N LEU A 293 1.19 -14.91 -5.63
CA LEU A 293 0.03 -15.58 -5.03
C LEU A 293 -1.29 -15.09 -5.62
N ARG A 294 -1.27 -14.04 -6.46
CA ARG A 294 -2.47 -13.40 -7.04
C ARG A 294 -3.44 -12.84 -6.00
N SER A 295 -2.97 -12.58 -4.78
CA SER A 295 -3.75 -11.96 -3.71
C SER A 295 -3.94 -10.47 -3.98
N SER A 296 -5.12 -9.95 -3.66
CA SER A 296 -5.33 -8.51 -3.63
C SER A 296 -4.58 -7.89 -2.45
N ALA A 297 -4.34 -6.57 -2.47
CA ALA A 297 -3.67 -5.89 -1.35
C ALA A 297 -4.47 -5.89 -0.04
N ARG A 298 -5.77 -6.23 -0.10
CA ARG A 298 -6.68 -6.30 1.06
C ARG A 298 -6.61 -7.67 1.77
N GLU A 299 -6.37 -8.72 1.00
CA GLU A 299 -6.21 -10.10 1.48
C GLU A 299 -4.81 -10.31 2.06
#